data_AF-A0A940M9T8-F1
#
_entry.id   AF-A0A940M9T8-F1
#
_cell.length_a   1.000
_cell.length_b   1.000
_cell.length_c   1.000
_cell.angle_alpha   90.00
_cell.angle_beta   90.00
_cell.angle_gamma   90.00
#
_symmetry.space_group_name_H-M   'P 1'
#
loop_
_entity.id
_entity.type
_entity.pdbx_description
1 polymer ?
#
loop_
_entity_poly.entity_id
_entity_poly.type
_entity_poly.pdbx_seq_one_letter_code
_entity_poly.pdbx_strand_id
1 'polypeptide(L)'
;MAPDTYVAGSRPSFRERVHALAGHTTFREPAGGRSTVARPVPTDHLIAAALAYGRRGPADIGPDVAFDMATGRDGHRRQVQRWLGGVLAADRTAACRRLRPLAAVYATWAYGSAVLGLPFPPAPRGVAEKDHGEVALYACLLLDRAAEDALALASRRV
;
A
#
# COMPACT_ATOMS: atom_id res chain seq x y z
N MET A 1 9.30 -22.61 4.18
CA MET A 1 8.23 -22.24 3.24
C MET A 1 6.94 -22.75 3.87
N ALA A 2 6.15 -21.87 4.51
CA ALA A 2 4.92 -22.29 5.17
C ALA A 2 3.88 -22.64 4.09
N PRO A 3 3.14 -23.75 4.22
CA PRO A 3 2.09 -24.10 3.27
C PRO A 3 0.97 -23.06 3.31
N ASP A 4 0.59 -22.58 2.12
CA ASP A 4 -0.51 -21.64 1.91
C ASP A 4 -1.81 -22.37 2.28
N THR A 5 -2.26 -22.20 3.52
CA THR A 5 -3.42 -22.92 4.04
C THR A 5 -4.66 -22.15 3.59
N TYR A 6 -5.14 -22.43 2.39
CA TYR A 6 -6.41 -21.89 1.92
C TYR A 6 -7.56 -22.45 2.76
N VAL A 7 -8.12 -21.62 3.63
CA VAL A 7 -9.34 -21.95 4.39
C VAL A 7 -10.54 -21.56 3.53
N ALA A 8 -11.28 -22.55 3.04
CA ALA A 8 -12.51 -22.31 2.28
C ALA A 8 -13.49 -21.45 3.10
N GLY A 9 -13.88 -20.30 2.56
CA GLY A 9 -14.75 -19.32 3.24
C GLY A 9 -14.03 -18.19 3.97
N SER A 10 -12.69 -18.14 3.94
CA SER A 10 -11.94 -16.98 4.43
C SER A 10 -12.18 -15.75 3.55
N ARG A 11 -12.21 -14.56 4.17
CA ARG A 11 -12.32 -13.29 3.43
C ARG A 11 -11.04 -13.06 2.63
N PRO A 12 -11.14 -12.56 1.38
CA PRO A 12 -9.96 -12.29 0.57
C PRO A 12 -9.09 -11.21 1.24
N SER A 13 -7.80 -11.49 1.35
CA SER A 13 -6.76 -10.58 1.81
C SER A 13 -6.67 -9.34 0.92
N PHE A 14 -6.00 -8.29 1.42
CA PHE A 14 -5.78 -7.07 0.63
C PHE A 14 -5.10 -7.37 -0.71
N ARG A 15 -4.05 -8.19 -0.69
CA ARG A 15 -3.31 -8.58 -1.88
C ARG A 15 -4.19 -9.33 -2.89
N GLU A 16 -5.00 -10.28 -2.44
CA GLU A 16 -5.95 -10.99 -3.31
C GLU A 16 -6.98 -10.05 -3.93
N ARG A 17 -7.50 -9.09 -3.16
CA ARG A 17 -8.44 -8.07 -3.68
C ARG A 17 -7.79 -7.15 -4.71
N VAL A 18 -6.54 -6.73 -4.51
CA VAL A 18 -5.81 -5.93 -5.50
C VAL A 18 -5.53 -6.75 -6.76
N HIS A 19 -5.09 -7.99 -6.64
CA HIS A 19 -4.89 -8.86 -7.81
C HIS A 19 -6.18 -9.14 -8.57
N ALA A 20 -7.33 -9.21 -7.90
CA ALA A 20 -8.62 -9.35 -8.54
C ALA A 20 -8.95 -8.17 -9.47
N LEU A 21 -8.45 -6.95 -9.18
CA LEU A 21 -8.62 -5.79 -10.06
C LEU A 21 -7.95 -5.96 -11.43
N ALA A 22 -6.84 -6.70 -11.50
CA ALA A 22 -6.14 -6.94 -12.76
C ALA A 22 -6.91 -7.90 -13.69
N GLY A 23 -8.01 -8.49 -13.19
CA GLY A 23 -8.88 -9.40 -13.92
C GLY A 23 -8.25 -10.77 -14.17
N HIS A 24 -9.06 -11.82 -14.01
CA HIS A 24 -8.98 -12.96 -14.91
C HIS A 24 -9.58 -12.47 -16.23
N THR A 25 -8.78 -11.97 -17.17
CA THR A 25 -9.32 -11.42 -18.41
C THR A 25 -10.14 -12.50 -19.14
N THR A 26 -11.47 -12.41 -19.09
CA THR A 26 -12.39 -13.19 -19.93
C THR A 26 -12.42 -12.68 -21.37
N PHE A 27 -11.65 -11.64 -21.69
CA PHE A 27 -11.39 -11.22 -23.05
C PHE A 27 -10.63 -12.31 -23.80
N ARG A 28 -11.39 -13.20 -24.47
CA ARG A 28 -10.87 -14.00 -25.57
C ARG A 28 -10.70 -13.04 -26.75
N GLU A 29 -9.46 -12.82 -27.20
CA GLU A 29 -9.25 -12.33 -28.56
C GLU A 29 -10.15 -13.17 -29.50
N PRO A 30 -10.88 -12.55 -30.45
CA PRO A 30 -11.69 -13.30 -31.38
C PRO A 30 -10.80 -14.33 -32.09
N ALA A 31 -11.17 -15.61 -31.95
CA ALA A 31 -10.48 -16.73 -32.58
C ALA A 31 -10.69 -16.66 -34.09
N GLY A 32 -9.90 -15.83 -34.75
CA GLY A 32 -10.01 -15.50 -36.17
C GLY A 32 -8.74 -14.84 -36.68
N GLY A 33 -7.60 -15.46 -36.38
CA GLY A 33 -6.29 -14.99 -36.81
C GLY A 33 -5.23 -15.54 -35.87
N ARG A 34 -4.22 -16.23 -36.39
CA ARG A 34 -3.04 -16.61 -35.58
C ARG A 34 -2.47 -15.33 -34.96
N SER A 35 -2.64 -15.16 -33.66
CA SER A 35 -1.96 -14.10 -32.93
C SER A 35 -0.46 -14.41 -32.93
N THR A 36 0.32 -13.55 -33.58
CA THR A 36 1.78 -13.50 -33.50
C THR A 36 2.23 -12.48 -32.44
N VAL A 37 1.35 -12.10 -31.49
CA VAL A 37 1.61 -10.98 -30.59
C VAL A 37 2.46 -11.40 -29.39
N ALA A 38 3.56 -10.67 -29.27
CA ALA A 38 4.68 -10.87 -28.38
C ALA A 38 4.39 -10.38 -26.96
N ARG A 39 4.76 -11.20 -25.96
CA ARG A 39 4.87 -10.92 -24.52
C ARG A 39 3.59 -10.35 -23.86
N PRO A 40 2.86 -11.13 -23.03
CA PRO A 40 1.74 -10.61 -22.26
C PRO A 40 2.18 -9.45 -21.37
N VAL A 41 1.33 -8.43 -21.23
CA VAL A 41 1.56 -7.30 -20.31
C VAL A 41 1.77 -7.87 -18.90
N PRO A 42 2.90 -7.59 -18.23
CA PRO A 42 3.13 -8.09 -16.88
C PRO A 42 2.01 -7.67 -15.91
N THR A 43 1.63 -8.59 -15.01
CA THR A 43 0.53 -8.40 -14.05
C THR A 43 0.64 -7.10 -13.26
N ASP A 44 1.86 -6.68 -12.92
CA ASP A 44 2.06 -5.43 -12.17
C ASP A 44 1.61 -4.20 -12.96
N HIS A 45 1.79 -4.19 -14.29
CA HIS A 45 1.28 -3.09 -15.10
C HIS A 45 -0.25 -3.07 -15.15
N LEU A 46 -0.89 -4.25 -15.11
CA LEU A 46 -2.35 -4.36 -15.02
C LEU A 46 -2.86 -3.86 -13.66
N ILE A 47 -2.18 -4.22 -12.57
CA ILE A 47 -2.49 -3.72 -11.22
C ILE A 47 -2.33 -2.20 -11.17
N ALA A 48 -1.21 -1.67 -11.68
CA ALA A 48 -0.95 -0.24 -11.72
C ALA A 48 -2.03 0.49 -12.53
N ALA A 49 -2.41 -0.05 -13.69
CA ALA A 49 -3.49 0.50 -14.52
C ALA A 49 -4.83 0.49 -13.78
N ALA A 50 -5.18 -0.60 -13.09
CA ALA A 50 -6.43 -0.68 -12.35
C ALA A 50 -6.48 0.29 -11.15
N LEU A 51 -5.38 0.37 -10.38
CA LEU A 51 -5.27 1.31 -9.26
C LEU A 51 -5.28 2.78 -9.68
N ALA A 52 -4.90 3.08 -10.93
CA ALA A 52 -5.00 4.44 -11.47
C ALA A 52 -6.44 4.99 -11.43
N TYR A 53 -7.46 4.14 -11.59
CA TYR A 53 -8.87 4.55 -11.43
C TYR A 53 -9.23 4.96 -10.01
N GLY A 54 -8.48 4.49 -9.01
CA GLY A 54 -8.63 4.86 -7.60
C GLY A 54 -8.00 6.21 -7.24
N ARG A 55 -7.21 6.83 -8.13
CA ARG A 55 -6.52 8.09 -7.85
C ARG A 55 -7.49 9.28 -7.86
N ARG A 56 -7.55 10.03 -6.75
CA ARG A 56 -8.37 11.26 -6.64
C ARG A 56 -7.72 12.50 -7.24
N GLY A 57 -6.39 12.53 -7.34
CA GLY A 57 -5.63 13.62 -7.92
C GLY A 57 -4.13 13.34 -7.95
N PRO A 58 -3.30 14.23 -8.54
CA PRO A 58 -1.87 13.96 -8.74
C PRO A 58 -1.07 13.76 -7.45
N ALA A 59 -1.53 14.34 -6.33
CA ALA A 59 -0.88 14.23 -5.03
C ALA A 59 -1.42 13.08 -4.16
N ASP A 60 -2.41 12.33 -4.64
CA ASP A 60 -2.99 11.20 -3.91
C ASP A 60 -2.04 10.00 -3.96
N ILE A 61 -1.54 9.59 -2.80
CA ILE A 61 -0.58 8.49 -2.65
C ILE A 61 -1.23 7.13 -2.49
N GLY A 62 -2.56 7.05 -2.31
CA GLY A 62 -3.26 5.80 -2.02
C GLY A 62 -2.97 4.68 -3.04
N PRO A 63 -3.05 4.94 -4.35
CA PRO A 63 -2.70 3.96 -5.38
C PRO A 63 -1.23 3.48 -5.31
N ASP A 64 -0.31 4.37 -4.93
CA ASP A 64 1.12 4.07 -4.86
C ASP A 64 1.39 3.13 -3.68
N VAL A 65 0.78 3.40 -2.52
CA VAL A 65 0.85 2.51 -1.35
C VAL A 65 0.22 1.15 -1.66
N ALA A 66 -0.97 1.14 -2.26
CA ALA A 66 -1.67 -0.10 -2.62
C ALA A 66 -0.85 -0.96 -3.59
N PHE A 67 -0.19 -0.35 -4.57
CA PHE A 67 0.68 -1.03 -5.52
C PHE A 67 1.89 -1.66 -4.82
N ASP A 68 2.60 -0.87 -4.00
CA ASP A 68 3.79 -1.34 -3.28
C ASP A 68 3.44 -2.49 -2.31
N MET A 69 2.31 -2.38 -1.59
CA MET A 69 1.80 -3.45 -0.70
C MET A 69 1.43 -4.73 -1.45
N ALA A 70 0.79 -4.62 -2.61
CA ALA A 70 0.35 -5.79 -3.38
C ALA A 70 1.52 -6.50 -4.07
N THR A 71 2.49 -5.74 -4.56
CA THR A 71 3.62 -6.27 -5.35
C THR A 71 4.86 -6.56 -4.51
N GLY A 72 4.95 -6.01 -3.29
CA GLY A 72 6.14 -6.06 -2.46
C GLY A 72 7.32 -5.24 -3.01
N ARG A 73 7.05 -4.34 -3.96
CA ARG A 73 8.08 -3.46 -4.55
C ARG A 73 8.08 -2.11 -3.84
N ASP A 74 9.24 -1.46 -3.82
CA ASP A 74 9.45 -0.19 -3.10
C ASP A 74 9.60 1.02 -4.04
N GLY A 75 9.02 0.93 -5.23
CA GLY A 75 9.17 1.93 -6.30
C GLY A 75 8.69 3.32 -5.92
N HIS A 76 7.70 3.41 -5.02
CA HIS A 76 7.11 4.68 -4.59
C HIS A 76 7.55 5.11 -3.18
N ARG A 77 8.52 4.41 -2.58
CA ARG A 77 8.99 4.64 -1.19
C ARG A 77 9.21 6.12 -0.86
N ARG A 78 9.97 6.84 -1.69
CA ARG A 78 10.32 8.25 -1.43
C ARG A 78 9.09 9.16 -1.37
N GLN A 79 8.14 8.97 -2.28
CA GLN A 79 6.91 9.77 -2.35
C GLN A 79 6.01 9.50 -1.15
N VAL A 80 5.81 8.21 -0.83
CA VAL A 80 4.99 7.79 0.31
C VAL A 80 5.58 8.28 1.64
N GLN A 81 6.88 8.11 1.85
CA GLN A 81 7.55 8.58 3.07
C GLN A 81 7.51 10.10 3.22
N ARG A 82 7.66 10.85 2.12
CA ARG A 82 7.55 12.32 2.15
C ARG A 82 6.14 12.76 2.53
N TRP A 83 5.12 12.13 1.94
CA TRP A 83 3.73 12.40 2.28
C TRP A 83 3.45 12.09 3.75
N LEU A 84 3.79 10.88 4.21
CA LEU A 84 3.52 10.43 5.56
C LEU A 84 4.27 11.27 6.60
N GLY A 85 5.56 11.56 6.36
CA GLY A 85 6.34 12.43 7.23
C GLY A 85 5.74 13.84 7.34
N GLY A 86 5.19 14.38 6.23
CA GLY A 86 4.47 15.65 6.22
C GLY A 86 3.18 15.59 7.06
N VAL A 87 2.39 14.53 6.91
CA VAL A 87 1.16 14.32 7.70
C VAL A 87 1.49 14.22 9.19
N LEU A 88 2.44 13.37 9.58
CA LEU A 88 2.84 13.19 10.98
C LEU A 88 3.42 14.47 11.59
N ALA A 89 4.19 15.26 10.82
CA ALA A 89 4.76 16.51 11.31
C ALA A 89 3.68 17.59 11.53
N ALA A 90 2.66 17.62 10.68
CA ALA A 90 1.55 18.57 10.76
C ALA A 90 0.48 18.19 11.80
N ASP A 91 0.44 16.92 12.22
CA ASP A 91 -0.55 16.40 13.14
C ASP A 91 -0.49 17.08 14.53
N ARG A 92 -1.68 17.21 15.16
CA ARG A 92 -1.87 17.95 16.42
C ARG A 92 -2.02 17.04 17.64
N THR A 93 -2.06 15.73 17.47
CA THR A 93 -2.08 14.78 18.59
C THR A 93 -0.86 14.97 19.48
N ALA A 94 -1.02 14.66 20.77
CA ALA A 94 0.04 14.92 21.75
C ALA A 94 1.33 14.15 21.43
N ALA A 95 1.22 12.88 21.04
CA ALA A 95 2.36 12.05 20.67
C ALA A 95 3.06 12.54 19.39
N CYS A 96 2.31 12.84 18.31
CA CYS A 96 2.91 13.39 17.08
C CYS A 96 3.60 14.73 17.32
N ARG A 97 3.05 15.61 18.18
CA ARG A 97 3.71 16.88 18.54
C ARG A 97 5.04 16.66 19.26
N ARG A 98 5.08 15.75 20.23
CA ARG A 98 6.32 15.42 20.97
C ARG A 98 7.37 14.77 20.07
N LEU A 99 6.92 13.90 19.15
CA LEU A 99 7.80 13.15 18.25
C LEU A 99 7.96 13.77 16.86
N ARG A 100 7.53 15.03 16.68
CA ARG A 100 7.63 15.76 15.41
C ARG A 100 9.04 15.76 14.81
N PRO A 101 10.14 15.93 15.58
CA PRO A 101 11.49 15.85 15.03
C PRO A 101 11.83 14.47 14.41
N LEU A 102 11.12 13.43 14.82
CA LEU A 102 11.29 12.05 14.35
C LEU A 102 10.26 11.66 13.28
N ALA A 103 9.41 12.57 12.79
CA ALA A 103 8.33 12.24 11.86
C ALA A 103 8.81 11.50 10.59
N ALA A 104 9.94 11.91 10.01
CA ALA A 104 10.52 11.24 8.85
C ALA A 104 11.04 9.83 9.16
N VAL A 105 11.54 9.61 10.38
CA VAL A 105 11.98 8.30 10.87
C VAL A 105 10.78 7.37 11.03
N TYR A 106 9.72 7.85 11.67
CA TYR A 106 8.46 7.09 11.79
C TYR A 106 7.83 6.79 10.42
N ALA A 107 7.89 7.72 9.48
CA ALA A 107 7.42 7.46 8.11
C ALA A 107 8.22 6.34 7.42
N THR A 108 9.54 6.29 7.66
CA THR A 108 10.40 5.22 7.13
C THR A 108 10.06 3.87 7.75
N TRP A 109 9.89 3.82 9.06
CA TRP A 109 9.56 2.60 9.80
C TRP A 109 8.16 2.09 9.47
N ALA A 110 7.17 2.97 9.42
CA ALA A 110 5.80 2.62 9.05
C ALA A 110 5.72 2.10 7.62
N TYR A 111 6.42 2.73 6.67
CA TYR A 111 6.51 2.20 5.31
C TYR A 111 7.14 0.80 5.30
N GLY A 112 8.30 0.61 5.95
CA GLY A 112 8.94 -0.70 6.02
C GLY A 112 8.04 -1.77 6.64
N SER A 113 7.29 -1.42 7.68
CA SER A 113 6.43 -2.36 8.38
C SER A 113 5.15 -2.68 7.62
N ALA A 114 4.36 -1.67 7.24
CA ALA A 114 3.08 -1.86 6.58
C ALA A 114 3.22 -2.36 5.14
N VAL A 115 4.25 -1.91 4.40
CA VAL A 115 4.41 -2.22 2.97
C VAL A 115 5.29 -3.44 2.73
N LEU A 116 6.39 -3.57 3.50
CA LEU A 116 7.40 -4.60 3.26
C LEU A 116 7.38 -5.72 4.31
N GLY A 117 6.48 -5.64 5.30
CA GLY A 117 6.37 -6.65 6.37
C GLY A 117 7.59 -6.67 7.30
N LEU A 118 8.37 -5.58 7.36
CA LEU A 118 9.53 -5.50 8.24
C LEU A 118 9.09 -5.29 9.69
N PRO A 119 9.84 -5.80 10.68
CA PRO A 119 9.56 -5.53 12.07
C PRO A 119 9.70 -4.02 12.35
N PHE A 120 8.75 -3.48 13.13
CA PHE A 120 8.84 -2.10 13.58
C PHE A 120 9.94 -2.00 14.65
N PRO A 121 10.91 -1.08 14.53
CA PRO A 121 12.00 -0.95 15.50
C PRO A 121 11.50 -0.56 16.91
N PRO A 122 12.23 -0.91 17.99
CA PRO A 122 11.87 -0.48 19.33
C PRO A 122 11.98 1.04 19.51
N ALA A 123 11.41 1.53 20.62
CA ALA A 123 11.43 2.96 20.94
C ALA A 123 12.88 3.52 20.98
N PRO A 124 13.15 4.66 20.31
CA PRO A 124 14.42 5.37 20.46
C PRO A 124 14.71 5.73 21.92
N ARG A 125 15.99 5.86 22.26
CA ARG A 125 16.40 6.34 23.58
C ARG A 125 15.77 7.71 23.88
N GLY A 126 15.17 7.84 25.06
CA GLY A 126 14.53 9.09 25.50
C GLY A 126 13.12 9.31 24.97
N VAL A 127 12.58 8.40 24.15
CA VAL A 127 11.17 8.43 23.72
C VAL A 127 10.35 7.54 24.66
N ALA A 128 9.21 8.07 25.14
CA ALA A 128 8.27 7.28 25.93
C ALA A 128 7.65 6.16 25.09
N GLU A 129 7.58 4.94 25.63
CA GLU A 129 7.02 3.77 24.92
C GLU A 129 5.58 4.01 24.44
N LYS A 130 4.78 4.68 25.27
CA LYS A 130 3.41 5.06 24.91
C LYS A 130 3.36 5.93 23.65
N ASP A 131 4.16 6.98 23.58
CA ASP A 131 4.19 7.88 22.42
C ASP A 131 4.72 7.16 21.18
N HIS A 132 5.72 6.30 21.38
CA HIS A 132 6.26 5.48 20.31
C HIS A 132 5.20 4.55 19.72
N GLY A 133 4.48 3.82 20.56
CA GLY A 133 3.39 2.93 20.12
C GLY A 133 2.25 3.68 19.45
N GLU A 134 1.83 4.82 20.00
CA GLU A 134 0.77 5.65 19.42
C GLU A 134 1.13 6.14 18.02
N VAL A 135 2.32 6.72 17.83
CA VAL A 135 2.74 7.24 16.51
C VAL A 135 3.03 6.10 15.53
N ALA A 136 3.62 5.00 15.99
CA ALA A 136 3.86 3.82 15.14
C ALA A 136 2.55 3.26 14.58
N LEU A 137 1.57 3.00 15.45
CA LEU A 137 0.27 2.48 15.06
C LEU A 137 -0.46 3.46 14.14
N TYR A 138 -0.48 4.75 14.50
CA TYR A 138 -1.15 5.77 13.69
C TYR A 138 -0.55 5.87 12.29
N ALA A 139 0.77 5.85 12.17
CA ALA A 139 1.47 5.91 10.90
C ALA A 139 1.15 4.71 9.99
N CYS A 140 1.11 3.49 10.54
CA CYS A 140 0.70 2.30 9.78
C CYS A 140 -0.76 2.38 9.33
N LEU A 141 -1.66 2.80 10.24
CA LEU A 141 -3.09 2.95 9.92
C LEU A 141 -3.34 3.98 8.81
N LEU A 142 -2.56 5.05 8.73
CA LEU A 142 -2.66 6.02 7.64
C LEU A 142 -2.32 5.41 6.28
N LEU A 143 -1.30 4.55 6.22
CA LEU A 143 -0.92 3.83 5.00
C LEU A 143 -1.99 2.81 4.60
N ASP A 144 -2.42 1.98 5.54
CA ASP A 144 -3.47 0.98 5.31
C ASP A 144 -4.76 1.66 4.82
N ARG A 145 -5.16 2.76 5.47
CA ARG A 145 -6.37 3.48 5.08
C ARG A 145 -6.26 4.10 3.69
N ALA A 146 -5.11 4.69 3.36
CA ALA A 146 -4.89 5.25 2.03
C ALA A 146 -4.94 4.18 0.93
N ALA A 147 -4.35 3.01 1.19
CA ALA A 147 -4.37 1.88 0.26
C ALA A 147 -5.78 1.31 0.08
N GLU A 148 -6.52 1.11 1.17
CA GLU A 148 -7.90 0.63 1.15
C GLU A 148 -8.86 1.61 0.45
N ASP A 149 -8.71 2.90 0.69
CA ASP A 149 -9.51 3.93 0.02
C ASP A 149 -9.27 3.92 -1.50
N ALA A 150 -8.02 3.79 -1.93
CA ALA A 150 -7.67 3.70 -3.35
C ALA A 150 -8.23 2.43 -4.00
N LEU A 151 -8.09 1.28 -3.33
CA LEU A 151 -8.67 0.02 -3.78
C LEU A 151 -10.19 0.11 -3.90
N ALA A 152 -10.87 0.63 -2.87
CA ALA A 152 -12.32 0.77 -2.87
C ALA A 152 -12.83 1.70 -3.99
N LEU A 153 -12.07 2.73 -4.36
CA LEU A 153 -12.40 3.59 -5.49
C LEU A 153 -12.15 2.92 -6.84
N ALA A 154 -11.02 2.22 -6.97
CA ALA A 154 -10.70 1.46 -8.18
C ALA A 154 -11.78 0.39 -8.44
N SER A 155 -12.18 -0.37 -7.41
CA SER A 155 -13.21 -1.42 -7.50
C SER A 155 -14.60 -0.90 -7.90
N ARG A 156 -14.90 0.40 -7.78
CA ARG A 156 -16.19 0.98 -8.23
C ARG A 156 -16.20 1.34 -9.71
N ARG A 157 -15.03 1.38 -10.35
CA ARG A 157 -14.83 1.87 -11.72
C ARG A 157 -14.40 0.78 -12.70
N VAL A 158 -14.10 -0.42 -12.19
CA VAL A 158 -13.79 -1.63 -12.95
C VAL A 158 -15.04 -2.49 -13.06
#